data_AF-A0AAU5FSV0-F1
#
_entry.id   AF-A0AAU5FSV0-F1
#
_cell.length_a   1.000
_cell.length_b   1.000
_cell.length_c   1.000
_cell.angle_alpha   90.00
_cell.angle_beta   90.00
_cell.angle_gamma   90.00
#
_symmetry.space_group_name_H-M   'P 1'
#
loop_
_entity.id
_entity.type
_entity.pdbx_description
1 polymer ?
#
loop_
_entity_poly.entity_id
_entity_poly.type
_entity_poly.pdbx_seq_one_letter_code
_entity_poly.pdbx_strand_id
1 'polypeptide(L)'
;MKIVMLGHSNAGKTTYIATMYGLMRSGYRGFRVRATDEAQDRDLAASARAIRSGRYPPPSSRRDEHSFELTYRGRRIADFTWTDYRGGALGERASDAETAAVLAELGRADGLVLFVDAARLAAATAGDHEVRRLTVLLQRAIGARSRTVPVVLACTKADLVSGADAWSRAVAPIRELAGAITGSPRVAGVTVAVSCGRTPQAVHVPVLWCVLQHLSARVAELRAEVERSRRLSLAAGSGAGLWNSLVSTLDGSESEHRRHVRLAREARERLGELEPLEEPAGKLITALRGSRATLVPPFTAGLR
;
A
#
# COMPACT_ATOMS: atom_id res chain seq x y z
N MET A 1 -1.84 -8.44 3.02
CA MET A 1 -1.53 -7.02 3.30
C MET A 1 -2.80 -6.27 3.68
N LYS A 2 -2.83 -5.53 4.78
CA LYS A 2 -3.97 -4.68 5.18
C LYS A 2 -3.71 -3.22 4.82
N ILE A 3 -4.48 -2.67 3.88
CA ILE A 3 -4.48 -1.24 3.55
C ILE A 3 -5.64 -0.56 4.25
N VAL A 4 -5.34 0.49 5.02
CA VAL A 4 -6.36 1.31 5.68
C VAL A 4 -6.55 2.62 4.92
N MET A 5 -7.80 2.93 4.60
CA MET A 5 -8.19 4.20 4.03
C MET A 5 -8.67 5.15 5.12
N LEU A 6 -8.17 6.38 5.11
CA LEU A 6 -8.69 7.45 5.95
C LEU A 6 -9.11 8.62 5.09
N GLY A 7 -10.10 9.36 5.54
CA GLY A 7 -10.52 10.61 4.91
C GLY A 7 -11.88 11.01 5.42
N HIS A 8 -12.21 12.30 5.29
CA HIS A 8 -13.51 12.80 5.70
C HIS A 8 -14.66 12.16 4.88
N SER A 9 -15.88 12.34 5.36
CA SER A 9 -17.08 11.94 4.61
C SER A 9 -17.13 12.69 3.28
N ASN A 10 -17.47 12.00 2.18
CA ASN A 10 -17.47 12.54 0.82
C ASN A 10 -16.07 12.86 0.21
N ALA A 11 -14.97 12.39 0.81
CA ALA A 11 -13.62 12.47 0.24
C ALA A 11 -13.39 11.51 -0.96
N GLY A 12 -14.43 10.86 -1.49
CA GLY A 12 -14.33 9.99 -2.66
C GLY A 12 -13.81 8.56 -2.43
N LYS A 13 -13.72 8.09 -1.17
CA LYS A 13 -13.24 6.74 -0.81
C LYS A 13 -13.97 5.59 -1.52
N THR A 14 -15.29 5.53 -1.38
CA THR A 14 -16.13 4.48 -2.02
C THR A 14 -16.02 4.54 -3.55
N THR A 15 -16.09 5.75 -4.12
CA THR A 15 -15.90 5.98 -5.57
C THR A 15 -14.52 5.51 -6.03
N TYR A 16 -13.48 5.76 -5.24
CA TYR A 16 -12.12 5.31 -5.53
C TYR A 16 -12.03 3.78 -5.60
N ILE A 17 -12.55 3.05 -4.60
CA ILE A 17 -12.47 1.58 -4.58
C ILE A 17 -13.12 0.98 -5.83
N ALA A 18 -14.34 1.41 -6.16
CA ALA A 18 -15.04 0.92 -7.35
C ALA A 18 -14.27 1.26 -8.64
N THR A 19 -13.73 2.46 -8.75
CA THR A 19 -12.99 2.88 -9.96
C THR A 19 -11.66 2.15 -10.09
N MET A 20 -10.92 2.00 -8.98
CA MET A 20 -9.69 1.21 -8.90
C MET A 20 -9.96 -0.22 -9.34
N TYR A 21 -11.03 -0.81 -8.81
CA TYR A 21 -11.45 -2.16 -9.16
C TYR A 21 -11.77 -2.28 -10.64
N GLY A 22 -12.62 -1.41 -11.19
CA GLY A 22 -12.99 -1.46 -12.61
C GLY A 22 -11.81 -1.33 -13.56
N LEU A 23 -10.86 -0.44 -13.24
CA LEU A 23 -9.64 -0.24 -14.03
C LEU A 23 -8.72 -1.46 -13.93
N MET A 24 -8.44 -1.92 -12.70
CA MET A 24 -7.46 -2.98 -12.47
C MET A 24 -7.99 -4.38 -12.74
N ARG A 25 -9.32 -4.61 -12.71
CA ARG A 25 -9.93 -5.89 -13.10
C ARG A 25 -9.63 -6.24 -14.56
N SER A 26 -9.67 -5.22 -15.43
CA SER A 26 -9.37 -5.37 -16.87
C SER A 26 -7.86 -5.54 -17.13
N GLY A 27 -7.05 -5.05 -16.20
CA GLY A 27 -5.60 -5.14 -16.21
C GLY A 27 -4.92 -3.82 -16.48
N TYR A 28 -3.81 -3.58 -15.80
CA TYR A 28 -2.95 -2.42 -15.96
C TYR A 28 -1.49 -2.88 -16.05
N ARG A 29 -0.87 -2.77 -17.22
CA ARG A 29 0.53 -3.18 -17.47
C ARG A 29 0.86 -4.60 -16.99
N GLY A 30 -0.09 -5.53 -17.17
CA GLY A 30 0.03 -6.94 -16.75
C GLY A 30 -0.44 -7.23 -15.33
N PHE A 31 -0.72 -6.21 -14.51
CA PHE A 31 -1.29 -6.36 -13.18
C PHE A 31 -2.81 -6.42 -13.23
N ARG A 32 -3.44 -7.35 -12.51
CA ARG A 32 -4.90 -7.44 -12.38
C ARG A 32 -5.32 -7.59 -10.94
N VAL A 33 -6.39 -6.90 -10.56
CA VAL A 33 -7.05 -7.05 -9.26
C VAL A 33 -8.32 -7.89 -9.43
N ARG A 34 -8.55 -8.83 -8.53
CA ARG A 34 -9.77 -9.64 -8.45
C ARG A 34 -10.33 -9.56 -7.05
N ALA A 35 -11.64 -9.38 -6.91
CA ALA A 35 -12.30 -9.58 -5.64
C ALA A 35 -12.26 -11.07 -5.28
N THR A 36 -12.09 -11.39 -4.00
CA THR A 36 -12.11 -12.79 -3.53
C THR A 36 -13.53 -13.34 -3.38
N ASP A 37 -14.53 -12.45 -3.36
CA ASP A 37 -15.95 -12.76 -3.25
C ASP A 37 -16.71 -12.34 -4.53
N GLU A 38 -17.64 -13.18 -4.98
CA GLU A 38 -18.38 -12.98 -6.23
C GLU A 38 -19.44 -11.87 -6.12
N ALA A 39 -20.03 -11.65 -4.94
CA ALA A 39 -20.96 -10.54 -4.75
C ALA A 39 -20.20 -9.21 -4.80
N GLN A 40 -19.07 -9.13 -4.11
CA GLN A 40 -18.15 -7.98 -4.17
C GLN A 40 -17.67 -7.71 -5.60
N ASP A 41 -17.31 -8.74 -6.37
CA ASP A 41 -16.92 -8.57 -7.79
C ASP A 41 -18.02 -7.87 -8.60
N ARG A 42 -19.25 -8.36 -8.49
CA ARG A 42 -20.41 -7.85 -9.23
C ARG A 42 -20.72 -6.42 -8.83
N ASP A 43 -20.75 -6.14 -7.52
CA ASP A 43 -21.10 -4.83 -6.97
C ASP A 43 -20.08 -3.75 -7.33
N LEU A 44 -18.79 -4.05 -7.17
CA LEU A 44 -17.72 -3.12 -7.54
C LEU A 44 -17.67 -2.88 -9.05
N ALA A 45 -17.90 -3.90 -9.87
CA ALA A 45 -17.92 -3.74 -11.31
C ALA A 45 -19.14 -2.96 -11.81
N ALA A 46 -20.31 -3.17 -11.21
CA ALA A 46 -21.51 -2.38 -11.49
C ALA A 46 -21.30 -0.92 -11.09
N SER A 47 -20.75 -0.68 -9.90
CA SER A 47 -20.41 0.66 -9.41
C SER A 47 -19.39 1.36 -10.32
N ALA A 48 -18.35 0.67 -10.77
CA ALA A 48 -17.38 1.21 -11.71
C ALA A 48 -18.02 1.64 -13.03
N ARG A 49 -18.95 0.84 -13.57
CA ARG A 49 -19.71 1.19 -14.78
C ARG A 49 -20.58 2.41 -14.55
N ALA A 50 -21.27 2.49 -13.41
CA ALA A 50 -22.10 3.64 -13.05
C ALA A 50 -21.27 4.92 -12.95
N ILE A 51 -20.12 4.88 -12.30
CA ILE A 51 -19.22 6.03 -12.14
C ILE A 51 -18.72 6.53 -13.49
N ARG A 52 -18.33 5.62 -14.41
CA ARG A 52 -17.95 6.01 -15.79
C ARG A 52 -19.08 6.70 -16.55
N SER A 53 -20.34 6.40 -16.23
CA SER A 53 -21.51 7.11 -16.76
C SER A 53 -21.85 8.41 -16.02
N GLY A 54 -21.09 8.78 -14.99
CA GLY A 54 -21.34 9.96 -14.14
C GLY A 54 -22.35 9.74 -13.01
N ARG A 55 -22.69 8.48 -12.70
CA ARG A 55 -23.53 8.12 -11.55
C ARG A 55 -22.66 7.62 -10.40
N TYR A 56 -22.62 8.39 -9.32
CA TYR A 56 -21.75 8.12 -8.19
C TYR A 56 -22.52 7.39 -7.06
N PRO A 57 -21.86 6.48 -6.32
CA PRO A 57 -22.49 5.81 -5.20
C PRO A 57 -22.83 6.82 -4.08
N PRO A 58 -23.88 6.57 -3.29
CA PRO A 58 -24.17 7.37 -2.11
C PRO A 58 -23.04 7.21 -1.06
N PRO A 59 -22.91 8.14 -0.11
CA PRO A 59 -21.99 7.98 1.02
C PRO A 59 -22.24 6.65 1.75
N SER A 60 -21.17 5.91 2.07
CA SER A 60 -21.30 4.61 2.73
C SER A 60 -21.87 4.76 4.15
N SER A 61 -22.88 3.92 4.45
CA SER A 61 -23.56 3.87 5.74
C SER A 61 -23.03 2.76 6.65
N ARG A 62 -21.97 2.01 6.26
CA ARG A 62 -21.25 0.99 7.05
C ARG A 62 -19.72 1.10 6.89
N ARG A 63 -18.97 0.48 7.82
CA ARG A 63 -17.52 0.23 7.63
C ARG A 63 -17.46 -0.98 6.72
N ASP A 64 -16.77 -0.83 5.59
CA ASP A 64 -16.68 -1.89 4.60
C ASP A 64 -15.22 -2.37 4.51
N GLU A 65 -15.07 -3.68 4.41
CA GLU A 65 -13.79 -4.33 4.14
C GLU A 65 -13.89 -5.04 2.79
N HIS A 66 -12.91 -4.78 1.93
CA HIS A 66 -12.85 -5.38 0.60
C HIS A 66 -11.59 -6.22 0.45
N SER A 67 -11.77 -7.50 0.13
CA SER A 67 -10.66 -8.44 -0.04
C SER A 67 -10.33 -8.65 -1.51
N PHE A 68 -9.04 -8.59 -1.84
CA PHE A 68 -8.55 -8.63 -3.20
C PHE A 68 -7.32 -9.52 -3.38
N GLU A 69 -7.26 -10.17 -4.54
CA GLU A 69 -6.07 -10.82 -5.09
C GLU A 69 -5.44 -9.91 -6.15
N LEU A 70 -4.13 -9.68 -6.06
CA LEU A 70 -3.33 -9.10 -7.13
C LEU A 70 -2.59 -10.19 -7.89
N THR A 71 -2.73 -10.17 -9.22
CA THR A 71 -2.00 -11.05 -10.12
C THR A 71 -1.10 -10.24 -11.06
N TYR A 72 0.02 -10.82 -11.47
CA TYR A 72 0.86 -10.35 -12.58
C TYR A 72 0.94 -11.45 -13.63
N ARG A 73 0.56 -11.13 -14.88
CA ARG A 73 0.51 -12.10 -16.00
C ARG A 73 -0.24 -13.40 -15.66
N GLY A 74 -1.28 -13.30 -14.83
CA GLY A 74 -2.11 -14.43 -14.40
C GLY A 74 -1.59 -15.19 -13.18
N ARG A 75 -0.37 -14.93 -12.72
CA ARG A 75 0.16 -15.49 -11.47
C ARG A 75 -0.17 -14.59 -10.29
N ARG A 76 -0.67 -15.17 -9.20
CA ARG A 76 -0.89 -14.46 -7.93
C ARG A 76 0.44 -13.97 -7.35
N ILE A 77 0.50 -12.69 -6.97
CA ILE A 77 1.70 -12.05 -6.41
C ILE A 77 1.49 -11.44 -5.03
N ALA A 78 0.26 -11.03 -4.68
CA ALA A 78 -0.05 -10.48 -3.38
C ALA A 78 -1.56 -10.55 -3.11
N ASP A 79 -1.92 -10.65 -1.84
CA ASP A 79 -3.30 -10.46 -1.38
C ASP A 79 -3.38 -9.22 -0.52
N PHE A 80 -4.50 -8.52 -0.63
CA PHE A 80 -4.70 -7.34 0.16
C PHE A 80 -6.15 -7.06 0.50
N THR A 81 -6.35 -6.46 1.67
CA THR A 81 -7.64 -5.96 2.12
C THR A 81 -7.63 -4.43 2.11
N TRP A 82 -8.75 -3.82 1.75
CA TRP A 82 -9.02 -2.40 1.90
C TRP A 82 -10.07 -2.21 2.98
N THR A 83 -9.69 -1.55 4.06
CA THR A 83 -10.63 -1.17 5.11
C THR A 83 -11.00 0.30 4.97
N ASP A 84 -12.26 0.59 4.63
CA ASP A 84 -12.79 1.95 4.55
C ASP A 84 -13.19 2.45 5.95
N TYR A 85 -12.34 3.27 6.57
CA TYR A 85 -12.69 3.97 7.79
C TYR A 85 -13.48 5.24 7.48
N ARG A 86 -14.67 5.31 8.09
CA ARG A 86 -15.55 6.45 7.92
C ARG A 86 -15.01 7.73 8.53
N GLY A 87 -15.47 8.83 7.96
CA GLY A 87 -15.24 10.17 8.48
C GLY A 87 -15.86 10.44 9.85
N GLY A 88 -16.83 9.63 10.31
CA GLY A 88 -17.47 9.80 11.63
C GLY A 88 -16.51 9.59 12.80
N ALA A 89 -15.63 8.57 12.73
CA ALA A 89 -14.54 8.38 13.69
C ALA A 89 -13.45 9.46 13.57
N LEU A 90 -13.48 10.22 12.47
CA LEU A 90 -12.69 11.42 12.22
C LEU A 90 -13.49 12.72 12.46
N GLY A 91 -14.69 12.65 13.05
CA GLY A 91 -15.54 13.80 13.37
C GLY A 91 -15.33 14.30 14.80
N GLU A 92 -15.56 15.58 15.06
CA GLU A 92 -15.38 16.21 16.38
C GLU A 92 -16.18 15.54 17.50
N ARG A 93 -17.19 14.75 17.14
CA ARG A 93 -18.05 13.95 18.05
C ARG A 93 -17.57 12.50 18.24
N ALA A 94 -16.42 12.12 17.69
CA ALA A 94 -15.89 10.78 17.90
C ALA A 94 -15.49 10.60 19.37
N SER A 95 -15.91 9.49 19.97
CA SER A 95 -15.50 9.14 21.32
C SER A 95 -14.00 8.80 21.38
N ASP A 96 -13.41 8.88 22.58
CA ASP A 96 -12.03 8.46 22.81
C ASP A 96 -11.81 6.98 22.44
N ALA A 97 -12.82 6.13 22.69
CA ALA A 97 -12.79 4.72 22.33
C ALA A 97 -12.74 4.49 20.81
N GLU A 98 -13.53 5.24 20.04
CA GLU A 98 -13.50 5.18 18.57
C GLU A 98 -12.15 5.67 18.03
N THR A 99 -11.62 6.75 18.59
CA THR A 99 -10.30 7.28 18.21
C THR A 99 -9.19 6.29 18.53
N ALA A 100 -9.23 5.64 19.70
CA ALA A 100 -8.27 4.61 20.08
C ALA A 100 -8.35 3.38 19.16
N ALA A 101 -9.56 2.95 18.77
CA ALA A 101 -9.76 1.86 17.82
C ALA A 101 -9.16 2.19 16.44
N VAL A 102 -9.38 3.41 15.94
CA VAL A 102 -8.76 3.89 14.69
C VAL A 102 -7.24 3.86 14.81
N LEU A 103 -6.66 4.41 15.89
CA LEU A 103 -5.21 4.41 16.10
C LEU A 103 -4.61 3.01 16.18
N ALA A 104 -5.27 2.08 16.88
CA ALA A 104 -4.83 0.69 16.96
C ALA A 104 -4.81 0.03 15.57
N GLU A 105 -5.80 0.33 14.74
CA GLU A 105 -5.93 -0.21 13.40
C GLU A 105 -4.92 0.40 12.43
N LEU A 106 -4.68 1.70 12.53
CA LEU A 106 -3.60 2.35 11.81
C LEU A 106 -2.25 1.77 12.20
N GLY A 107 -2.01 1.50 13.49
CA GLY A 107 -0.77 0.91 13.98
C GLY A 107 -0.48 -0.49 13.43
N ARG A 108 -1.52 -1.24 13.02
CA ARG A 108 -1.41 -2.58 12.42
C ARG A 108 -1.47 -2.60 10.89
N ALA A 109 -1.81 -1.49 10.24
CA ALA A 109 -1.99 -1.45 8.79
C ALA A 109 -0.66 -1.60 8.03
N ASP A 110 -0.59 -2.45 7.01
CA ASP A 110 0.60 -2.58 6.16
C ASP A 110 0.75 -1.41 5.17
N GLY A 111 -0.31 -0.61 4.99
CA GLY A 111 -0.27 0.63 4.22
C GLY A 111 -1.43 1.55 4.54
N LEU A 112 -1.21 2.85 4.36
CA LEU A 112 -2.17 3.90 4.62
C LEU A 112 -2.46 4.71 3.35
N VAL A 113 -3.74 4.96 3.07
CA VAL A 113 -4.15 5.86 2.00
C VAL A 113 -5.06 6.94 2.61
N LEU A 114 -4.55 8.18 2.62
CA LEU A 114 -5.24 9.36 3.13
C LEU A 114 -5.92 10.08 1.97
N PHE A 115 -7.23 10.20 2.03
CA PHE A 115 -8.07 10.82 1.03
C PHE A 115 -8.42 12.25 1.46
N VAL A 116 -8.09 13.20 0.59
CA VAL A 116 -8.46 14.61 0.73
C VAL A 116 -9.21 15.07 -0.51
N ASP A 117 -10.28 15.84 -0.32
CA ASP A 117 -11.07 16.41 -1.42
C ASP A 117 -10.41 17.71 -1.92
N ALA A 118 -9.71 17.62 -3.05
CA ALA A 118 -8.98 18.77 -3.61
C ALA A 118 -9.92 19.89 -4.06
N ALA A 119 -11.10 19.55 -4.57
CA ALA A 119 -12.10 20.52 -5.01
C ALA A 119 -12.65 21.33 -3.83
N ARG A 120 -12.93 20.64 -2.71
CA ARG A 120 -13.35 21.30 -1.47
C ARG A 120 -12.26 22.20 -0.89
N LEU A 121 -11.02 21.74 -0.86
CA LEU A 121 -9.88 22.54 -0.39
C LEU A 121 -9.63 23.77 -1.27
N ALA A 122 -9.86 23.67 -2.59
CA ALA A 122 -9.74 24.82 -3.50
C ALA A 122 -10.84 25.89 -3.27
N ALA A 123 -12.01 25.47 -2.76
CA ALA A 123 -13.21 26.29 -2.64
C ALA A 123 -13.41 26.92 -1.24
N ALA A 124 -12.89 26.31 -0.17
CA ALA A 124 -13.17 26.75 1.20
C ALA A 124 -12.03 26.45 2.19
N THR A 125 -11.96 27.23 3.27
CA THR A 125 -11.10 26.98 4.46
C THR A 125 -11.59 25.82 5.33
N ALA A 126 -12.84 25.38 5.16
CA ALA A 126 -13.46 24.32 5.96
C ALA A 126 -12.77 22.95 5.82
N GLY A 127 -11.94 22.73 4.78
CA GLY A 127 -11.14 21.51 4.64
C GLY A 127 -9.89 21.48 5.54
N ASP A 128 -9.45 22.62 6.07
CA ASP A 128 -8.22 22.71 6.86
C ASP A 128 -8.30 21.90 8.16
N HIS A 129 -9.45 21.92 8.84
CA HIS A 129 -9.66 21.16 10.07
C HIS A 129 -9.58 19.63 9.82
N GLU A 130 -10.14 19.18 8.70
CA GLU A 130 -10.12 17.77 8.30
C GLU A 130 -8.69 17.31 8.02
N VAL A 131 -7.90 18.13 7.32
CA VAL A 131 -6.49 17.87 7.05
C VAL A 131 -5.66 17.85 8.34
N ARG A 132 -5.82 18.85 9.22
CA ARG A 132 -5.12 18.89 10.52
C ARG A 132 -5.36 17.62 11.33
N ARG A 133 -6.61 17.13 11.37
CA ARG A 133 -6.92 15.89 12.08
C ARG A 133 -6.26 14.67 11.46
N LEU A 134 -6.26 14.56 10.13
CA LEU A 134 -5.52 13.49 9.43
C LEU A 134 -4.03 13.55 9.78
N THR A 135 -3.44 14.74 9.85
CA THR A 135 -2.05 14.93 10.29
C THR A 135 -1.80 14.40 11.70
N VAL A 136 -2.64 14.78 12.67
CA VAL A 136 -2.50 14.31 14.07
C VAL A 136 -2.59 12.79 14.16
N LEU A 137 -3.58 12.18 13.49
CA LEU A 137 -3.75 10.73 13.51
C LEU A 137 -2.59 10.01 12.83
N LEU A 138 -2.13 10.52 11.69
CA LEU A 138 -0.98 9.98 11.00
C LEU A 138 0.28 10.04 11.88
N GLN A 139 0.56 11.20 12.48
CA GLN A 139 1.72 11.37 13.36
C GLN A 139 1.69 10.43 14.56
N ARG A 140 0.53 10.29 15.22
CA ARG A 140 0.36 9.32 16.33
C ARG A 140 0.54 7.88 15.86
N ALA A 141 -0.05 7.52 14.72
CA ALA A 141 0.08 6.20 14.14
C ALA A 141 1.51 5.87 13.74
N ILE A 142 2.28 6.81 13.16
CA ILE A 142 3.70 6.62 12.81
C ILE A 142 4.59 6.59 14.05
N GLY A 143 4.31 7.44 15.04
CA GLY A 143 5.10 7.53 16.27
C GLY A 143 5.19 6.20 17.01
N ALA A 144 4.11 5.41 16.97
CA ALA A 144 4.03 4.09 17.59
C ALA A 144 4.73 2.96 16.79
N ARG A 145 5.31 3.23 15.62
CA ARG A 145 5.84 2.19 14.72
C ARG A 145 7.36 2.07 14.73
N SER A 146 7.81 0.82 14.66
CA SER A 146 9.22 0.45 14.48
C SER A 146 9.63 0.23 13.03
N ARG A 147 8.67 0.01 12.11
CA ARG A 147 8.92 -0.26 10.69
C ARG A 147 8.37 0.86 9.82
N THR A 148 9.00 1.06 8.66
CA THR A 148 8.54 1.99 7.63
C THR A 148 7.17 1.54 7.09
N VAL A 149 6.23 2.46 6.97
CA VAL A 149 4.90 2.19 6.40
C VAL A 149 4.69 2.99 5.10
N PRO A 150 4.14 2.39 4.03
CA PRO A 150 3.73 3.13 2.85
C PRO A 150 2.54 4.03 3.18
N VAL A 151 2.66 5.31 2.83
CA VAL A 151 1.58 6.30 3.00
C VAL A 151 1.35 7.02 1.69
N VAL A 152 0.10 7.01 1.24
CA VAL A 152 -0.35 7.73 0.04
C VAL A 152 -1.28 8.86 0.48
N LEU A 153 -0.97 10.09 0.12
CA LEU A 153 -1.92 11.20 0.16
C LEU A 153 -2.59 11.33 -1.21
N ALA A 154 -3.84 10.88 -1.29
CA ALA A 154 -4.68 10.91 -2.49
C ALA A 154 -5.55 12.17 -2.51
N CYS A 155 -5.18 13.14 -3.33
CA CYS A 155 -5.95 14.35 -3.61
C CYS A 155 -7.05 14.03 -4.63
N THR A 156 -8.22 13.65 -4.13
CA THR A 156 -9.36 13.26 -4.97
C THR A 156 -10.07 14.45 -5.60
N LYS A 157 -10.90 14.15 -6.62
CA LYS A 157 -11.66 15.15 -7.38
C LYS A 157 -10.74 16.19 -8.03
N ALA A 158 -9.53 15.76 -8.37
CA ALA A 158 -8.52 16.58 -9.02
C ALA A 158 -9.01 17.17 -10.36
N ASP A 159 -9.88 16.44 -11.05
CA ASP A 159 -10.55 16.85 -12.29
C ASP A 159 -11.50 18.04 -12.12
N LEU A 160 -11.93 18.35 -10.90
CA LEU A 160 -12.77 19.51 -10.60
C LEU A 160 -11.95 20.76 -10.23
N VAL A 161 -10.63 20.63 -10.06
CA VAL A 161 -9.75 21.75 -9.72
C VAL A 161 -9.11 22.30 -10.99
N SER A 162 -9.59 23.46 -11.43
CA SER A 162 -9.15 24.11 -12.67
C SER A 162 -8.29 25.34 -12.37
N GLY A 163 -7.12 25.42 -13.02
CA GLY A 163 -6.21 26.56 -12.92
C GLY A 163 -5.20 26.47 -11.77
N ALA A 164 -4.07 27.16 -11.93
CA ALA A 164 -2.94 27.11 -10.99
C ALA A 164 -3.32 27.66 -9.60
N ASP A 165 -4.11 28.74 -9.54
CA ASP A 165 -4.50 29.36 -8.27
C ASP A 165 -5.41 28.44 -7.44
N ALA A 166 -6.35 27.74 -8.08
CA ALA A 166 -7.22 26.79 -7.40
C ALA A 166 -6.40 25.62 -6.84
N TRP A 167 -5.41 25.13 -7.60
CA TRP A 167 -4.47 24.10 -7.13
C TRP A 167 -3.59 24.60 -5.99
N SER A 168 -3.11 25.85 -6.04
CA SER A 168 -2.33 26.45 -4.95
C SER A 168 -3.15 26.49 -3.65
N ARG A 169 -4.42 26.88 -3.73
CA ARG A 169 -5.36 26.84 -2.59
C ARG A 169 -5.61 25.42 -2.10
N ALA A 170 -5.81 24.46 -3.01
CA ALA A 170 -6.03 23.06 -2.64
C ALA A 170 -4.82 22.43 -1.92
N VAL A 171 -3.60 22.78 -2.34
CA VAL A 171 -2.36 22.21 -1.81
C VAL A 171 -1.90 22.88 -0.53
N ALA A 172 -2.22 24.16 -0.32
CA ALA A 172 -1.73 24.90 0.84
C ALA A 172 -2.06 24.23 2.20
N PRO A 173 -3.29 23.75 2.46
CA PRO A 173 -3.63 23.09 3.73
C PRO A 173 -2.92 21.76 3.93
N ILE A 174 -2.65 21.02 2.86
CA ILE A 174 -2.06 19.68 2.92
C ILE A 174 -0.52 19.69 2.90
N ARG A 175 0.10 20.87 2.79
CA ARG A 175 1.57 20.99 2.68
C ARG A 175 2.30 20.40 3.89
N GLU A 176 1.80 20.68 5.10
CA GLU A 176 2.38 20.13 6.33
C GLU A 176 2.26 18.61 6.38
N LEU A 177 1.07 18.08 6.05
CA LEU A 177 0.82 16.64 5.98
C LEU A 177 1.73 15.96 4.95
N ALA A 178 1.82 16.53 3.74
CA ALA A 178 2.70 16.05 2.68
C ALA A 178 4.17 16.07 3.13
N GLY A 179 4.60 17.15 3.79
CA GLY A 179 5.93 17.27 4.37
C GLY A 179 6.22 16.18 5.41
N ALA A 180 5.28 15.93 6.33
CA ALA A 180 5.39 14.86 7.33
C ALA A 180 5.48 13.46 6.68
N ILE A 181 4.75 13.24 5.59
CA ILE A 181 4.77 12.00 4.81
C ILE A 181 6.12 11.82 4.10
N THR A 182 6.68 12.86 3.49
CA THR A 182 7.93 12.74 2.74
C THR A 182 9.20 12.86 3.59
N GLY A 183 9.12 13.53 4.75
CA GLY A 183 10.26 13.82 5.61
C GLY A 183 10.56 12.75 6.67
N SER A 184 9.62 11.85 6.95
CA SER A 184 9.79 10.83 7.99
C SER A 184 10.53 9.59 7.46
N PRO A 185 11.61 9.12 8.12
CA PRO A 185 12.27 7.86 7.76
C PRO A 185 11.37 6.63 7.98
N ARG A 186 10.32 6.78 8.79
CA ARG A 186 9.32 5.74 9.06
C ARG A 186 8.19 5.74 8.03
N VAL A 187 8.25 6.57 6.99
CA VAL A 187 7.22 6.66 5.95
C VAL A 187 7.83 6.51 4.56
N ALA A 188 7.28 5.59 3.77
CA ALA A 188 7.48 5.55 2.34
C ALA A 188 6.33 6.33 1.68
N GLY A 189 6.52 7.64 1.57
CA GLY A 189 5.47 8.60 1.30
C GLY A 189 5.31 9.02 -0.16
N VAL A 190 4.07 9.20 -0.61
CA VAL A 190 3.74 9.79 -1.91
C VAL A 190 2.47 10.62 -1.85
N THR A 191 2.43 11.73 -2.59
CA THR A 191 1.21 12.50 -2.85
C THR A 191 0.80 12.36 -4.31
N VAL A 192 -0.48 12.13 -4.57
CA VAL A 192 -1.02 11.90 -5.91
C VAL A 192 -2.38 12.56 -6.10
N ALA A 193 -2.55 13.29 -7.20
CA ALA A 193 -3.85 13.76 -7.67
C ALA A 193 -4.61 12.61 -8.32
N VAL A 194 -5.84 12.36 -7.88
CA VAL A 194 -6.68 11.25 -8.32
C VAL A 194 -8.03 11.77 -8.79
N SER A 195 -8.45 11.32 -9.95
CA SER A 195 -9.78 11.59 -10.49
C SER A 195 -10.44 10.26 -10.85
N CYS A 196 -11.65 10.05 -10.35
CA CYS A 196 -12.39 8.80 -10.51
C CYS A 196 -13.60 8.94 -11.44
N GLY A 197 -13.83 10.12 -12.03
CA GLY A 197 -14.99 10.41 -12.87
C GLY A 197 -14.98 9.67 -14.21
N ARG A 198 -15.54 10.33 -15.23
CA ARG A 198 -15.69 9.73 -16.58
C ARG A 198 -14.36 9.34 -17.23
N THR A 199 -13.31 10.08 -16.92
CA THR A 199 -11.94 9.85 -17.38
C THR A 199 -11.03 9.64 -16.17
N PRO A 200 -10.95 8.40 -15.63
CA PRO A 200 -10.15 8.14 -14.46
C PRO A 200 -8.67 8.45 -14.69
N GLN A 201 -8.03 9.14 -13.75
CA GLN A 201 -6.58 9.38 -13.76
C GLN A 201 -5.96 8.97 -12.44
N ALA A 202 -4.78 8.39 -12.51
CA ALA A 202 -3.97 7.98 -11.36
C ALA A 202 -4.60 6.98 -10.38
N VAL A 203 -5.78 6.44 -10.68
CA VAL A 203 -6.54 5.63 -9.72
C VAL A 203 -5.79 4.36 -9.29
N HIS A 204 -4.94 3.80 -10.16
CA HIS A 204 -4.08 2.67 -9.84
C HIS A 204 -2.91 3.02 -8.90
N VAL A 205 -2.50 4.29 -8.80
CA VAL A 205 -1.28 4.69 -8.10
C VAL A 205 -1.33 4.35 -6.60
N PRO A 206 -2.39 4.70 -5.83
CA PRO A 206 -2.39 4.42 -4.40
C PRO A 206 -2.23 2.94 -4.06
N VAL A 207 -3.00 2.06 -4.70
CA VAL A 207 -2.91 0.62 -4.47
C VAL A 207 -1.57 0.04 -4.93
N LEU A 208 -1.09 0.42 -6.13
CA LEU A 208 0.18 -0.10 -6.63
C LEU A 208 1.38 0.41 -5.84
N TRP A 209 1.31 1.60 -5.26
CA TRP A 209 2.34 2.11 -4.35
C TRP A 209 2.43 1.26 -3.08
N CYS A 210 1.31 1.04 -2.40
CA CYS A 210 1.28 0.20 -1.20
C CYS A 210 1.79 -1.22 -1.49
N VAL A 211 1.33 -1.82 -2.60
CA VAL A 211 1.77 -3.15 -3.01
C VAL A 211 3.26 -3.17 -3.37
N LEU A 212 3.77 -2.16 -4.09
CA LEU A 212 5.19 -2.06 -4.41
C LEU A 212 6.04 -2.05 -3.13
N GLN A 213 5.69 -1.21 -2.16
CA GLN A 213 6.46 -1.10 -0.92
C GLN A 213 6.45 -2.41 -0.13
N HIS A 214 5.29 -3.08 -0.08
CA HIS A 214 5.17 -4.40 0.54
C HIS A 214 6.00 -5.48 -0.19
N LEU A 215 5.90 -5.55 -1.52
CA LEU A 215 6.65 -6.52 -2.32
C LEU A 215 8.16 -6.27 -2.26
N SER A 216 8.59 -5.02 -2.34
CA SER A 216 10.01 -4.66 -2.21
C SER A 216 10.57 -5.06 -0.85
N ALA A 217 9.82 -4.85 0.24
CA ALA A 217 10.21 -5.30 1.57
C ALA A 217 10.33 -6.83 1.64
N ARG A 218 9.37 -7.57 1.06
CA ARG A 218 9.41 -9.04 1.02
C ARG A 218 10.57 -9.57 0.18
N VAL A 219 10.84 -8.97 -0.98
CA VAL A 219 11.99 -9.30 -1.84
C VAL A 219 13.30 -9.06 -1.10
N ALA A 220 13.44 -7.93 -0.39
CA ALA A 220 14.63 -7.63 0.39
C ALA A 220 14.85 -8.62 1.54
N GLU A 221 13.78 -8.98 2.25
CA GLU A 221 13.80 -9.98 3.32
C GLU A 221 14.23 -11.36 2.80
N LEU A 222 13.58 -11.85 1.74
CA LEU A 222 13.92 -13.14 1.12
C LEU A 222 15.36 -13.17 0.62
N ARG A 223 15.85 -12.09 -0.01
CA ARG A 223 17.26 -11.99 -0.42
C ARG A 223 18.21 -12.08 0.77
N ALA A 224 17.91 -11.39 1.87
CA ALA A 224 18.72 -11.43 3.08
C ALA A 224 18.72 -12.82 3.74
N GLU A 225 17.60 -13.53 3.71
CA GLU A 225 17.49 -14.92 4.19
C GLU A 225 18.29 -15.89 3.32
N VAL A 226 18.13 -15.82 1.99
CA VAL A 226 18.90 -16.66 1.04
C VAL A 226 20.40 -16.45 1.23
N GLU A 227 20.85 -15.20 1.34
CA GLU A 227 22.25 -14.87 1.55
C GLU A 227 22.76 -15.39 2.91
N ARG A 228 21.96 -15.26 3.97
CA ARG A 228 22.30 -15.79 5.30
C ARG A 228 22.42 -17.31 5.27
N SER A 229 21.46 -18.02 4.69
CA SER A 229 21.49 -19.48 4.60
C SER A 229 22.65 -19.98 3.74
N ARG A 230 23.00 -19.27 2.65
CA ARG A 230 24.19 -19.57 1.84
C ARG A 230 25.49 -19.40 2.63
N ARG A 231 25.66 -18.30 3.36
CA ARG A 231 26.85 -18.07 4.20
C ARG A 231 27.00 -19.15 5.27
N LEU A 232 25.92 -19.49 5.97
CA LEU A 232 25.92 -20.53 6.98
C LEU A 232 26.21 -21.92 6.38
N SER A 233 25.66 -22.21 5.20
CA SER A 233 25.96 -23.44 4.47
C SER A 233 27.44 -23.54 4.13
N LEU A 234 28.03 -22.49 3.57
CA LEU A 234 29.46 -22.48 3.22
C LEU A 234 30.36 -22.67 4.45
N ALA A 235 30.04 -22.02 5.57
CA ALA A 235 30.76 -22.19 6.83
C ALA A 235 30.68 -23.63 7.35
N ALA A 236 29.49 -24.24 7.36
CA ALA A 236 29.28 -25.64 7.74
C ALA A 236 30.03 -26.61 6.81
N GLY A 237 30.06 -26.32 5.51
CA GLY A 237 30.81 -27.11 4.52
C GLY A 237 32.32 -27.04 4.73
N SER A 238 32.86 -25.87 5.13
CA SER A 238 34.30 -25.70 5.41
C SER A 238 34.77 -26.35 6.72
N GLY A 239 33.87 -26.58 7.68
CA GLY A 239 34.15 -27.25 8.96
C GLY A 239 33.97 -28.78 8.93
N ALA A 240 33.56 -29.35 7.79
CA ALA A 240 33.20 -30.76 7.64
C ALA A 240 34.41 -31.70 7.45
N GLY A 241 35.43 -31.57 8.28
CA GLY A 241 36.53 -32.54 8.36
C GLY A 241 36.08 -33.86 9.00
N LEU A 242 36.77 -34.97 8.64
CA LEU A 242 36.55 -36.33 9.15
C LEU A 242 36.42 -36.43 10.68
N TRP A 243 37.15 -35.59 11.43
CA TRP A 243 37.13 -35.56 12.90
C TRP A 243 35.81 -35.05 13.50
N ASN A 244 35.15 -34.08 12.88
CA ASN A 244 33.88 -33.53 13.39
C ASN A 244 32.68 -34.46 13.11
N SER A 245 32.77 -35.27 12.05
CA SER A 245 31.79 -36.33 11.78
C SER A 245 31.76 -37.34 12.93
N LEU A 246 32.93 -37.81 13.38
CA LEU A 246 33.05 -38.80 14.45
C LEU A 246 32.52 -38.29 15.80
N VAL A 247 32.92 -37.08 16.20
CA VAL A 247 32.47 -36.44 17.46
C VAL A 247 30.96 -36.19 17.49
N SER A 248 30.36 -35.78 16.36
CA SER A 248 28.90 -35.56 16.30
C SER A 248 28.06 -36.82 16.52
N THR A 249 28.58 -37.99 16.11
CA THR A 249 27.93 -39.30 16.36
C THR A 249 27.98 -39.72 17.82
N LEU A 250 29.00 -39.27 18.56
CA LEU A 250 29.20 -39.60 19.98
C LEU A 250 28.41 -38.66 20.91
N ASP A 251 28.32 -37.38 20.56
CA ASP A 251 27.73 -36.35 21.45
C ASP A 251 26.24 -36.10 21.18
N GLY A 252 25.64 -36.80 20.21
CA GLY A 252 24.24 -36.59 19.80
C GLY A 252 23.97 -35.24 19.13
N SER A 253 25.01 -34.48 18.81
CA SER A 253 24.92 -33.19 18.14
C SER A 253 24.71 -33.38 16.63
N GLU A 254 24.02 -32.44 16.00
CA GLU A 254 23.75 -32.52 14.57
C GLU A 254 25.05 -32.40 13.75
N SER A 255 25.37 -33.42 12.95
CA SER A 255 26.56 -33.40 12.09
C SER A 255 26.54 -32.18 11.15
N GLU A 256 27.70 -31.53 10.99
CA GLU A 256 27.87 -30.36 10.10
C GLU A 256 27.43 -30.64 8.65
N HIS A 257 27.53 -31.89 8.18
CA HIS A 257 26.98 -32.29 6.88
C HIS A 257 25.45 -32.18 6.80
N ARG A 258 24.71 -32.69 7.81
CA ARG A 258 23.24 -32.54 7.89
C ARG A 258 22.84 -31.06 7.98
N ARG A 259 23.59 -30.28 8.75
CA ARG A 259 23.39 -28.82 8.87
C ARG A 259 23.57 -28.12 7.52
N HIS A 260 24.64 -28.43 6.79
CA HIS A 260 24.88 -27.94 5.42
C HIS A 260 23.72 -28.30 4.49
N VAL A 261 23.32 -29.59 4.44
CA VAL A 261 22.23 -30.05 3.57
C VAL A 261 20.91 -29.35 3.88
N ARG A 262 20.58 -29.17 5.17
CA ARG A 262 19.38 -28.44 5.60
C ARG A 262 19.43 -26.97 5.15
N LEU A 263 20.51 -26.26 5.43
CA LEU A 263 20.65 -24.84 5.07
C LEU A 263 20.64 -24.62 3.56
N ALA A 264 21.25 -25.52 2.79
CA ALA A 264 21.19 -25.50 1.34
C ALA A 264 19.76 -25.72 0.81
N ARG A 265 18.99 -26.62 1.44
CA ARG A 265 17.57 -26.83 1.10
C ARG A 265 16.74 -25.59 1.41
N GLU A 266 16.88 -25.02 2.60
CA GLU A 266 16.20 -23.76 2.99
C GLU A 266 16.51 -22.63 2.01
N ALA A 267 17.78 -22.47 1.62
CA ALA A 267 18.16 -21.45 0.64
C ALA A 267 17.50 -21.66 -0.74
N ARG A 268 17.33 -22.91 -1.18
CA ARG A 268 16.63 -23.22 -2.44
C ARG A 268 15.13 -22.94 -2.35
N GLU A 269 14.50 -23.32 -1.25
CA GLU A 269 13.07 -23.03 -1.01
C GLU A 269 12.81 -21.52 -1.04
N ARG A 270 13.62 -20.74 -0.32
CA ARG A 270 13.51 -19.27 -0.30
C ARG A 270 13.82 -18.63 -1.65
N LEU A 271 14.74 -19.20 -2.43
CA LEU A 271 15.01 -18.75 -3.79
C LEU A 271 13.78 -18.98 -4.69
N GLY A 272 13.12 -20.14 -4.57
CA GLY A 272 11.88 -20.45 -5.29
C GLY A 272 10.71 -19.52 -4.93
N GLU A 273 10.67 -18.99 -3.71
CA GLU A 273 9.74 -17.92 -3.30
C GLU A 273 10.13 -16.54 -3.86
N LEU A 274 11.43 -16.26 -3.96
CA LEU A 274 11.96 -14.96 -4.37
C LEU A 274 11.81 -14.69 -5.88
N GLU A 275 12.28 -15.61 -6.71
CA GLU A 275 12.29 -15.52 -8.17
C GLU A 275 10.97 -15.00 -8.78
N PRO A 276 9.79 -15.49 -8.38
CA PRO A 276 8.54 -15.03 -8.97
C PRO A 276 8.10 -13.62 -8.58
N LEU A 277 8.72 -13.02 -7.56
CA LEU A 277 8.38 -11.69 -7.06
C LEU A 277 9.28 -10.60 -7.63
N GLU A 278 10.50 -10.94 -8.09
CA GLU A 278 11.47 -9.97 -8.58
C GLU A 278 11.00 -9.23 -9.85
N GLU A 279 10.51 -9.97 -10.86
CA GLU A 279 10.00 -9.34 -12.09
C GLU A 279 8.78 -8.44 -11.79
N PRO A 280 7.72 -8.90 -11.10
CA PRO A 280 6.59 -8.04 -10.74
C PRO A 280 7.01 -6.78 -9.97
N ALA A 281 7.92 -6.89 -9.00
CA ALA A 281 8.40 -5.74 -8.24
C ALA A 281 9.10 -4.72 -9.16
N GLY A 282 9.99 -5.18 -10.04
CA GLY A 282 10.64 -4.31 -11.04
C GLY A 282 9.65 -3.64 -11.98
N LYS A 283 8.64 -4.38 -12.46
CA LYS A 283 7.61 -3.86 -13.36
C LYS A 283 6.68 -2.86 -12.68
N LEU A 284 6.38 -3.01 -11.38
CA LEU A 284 5.64 -2.02 -10.60
C LEU A 284 6.40 -0.70 -10.50
N ILE A 285 7.71 -0.74 -10.27
CA ILE A 285 8.56 0.46 -10.26
C ILE A 285 8.45 1.19 -11.60
N THR A 286 8.60 0.47 -12.71
CA THR A 286 8.45 1.05 -14.07
C THR A 286 7.03 1.59 -14.30
N ALA A 287 6.00 0.90 -13.84
CA ALA A 287 4.61 1.32 -13.95
C ALA A 287 4.33 2.65 -13.22
N LEU A 288 4.79 2.76 -11.98
CA LEU A 288 4.62 3.96 -11.15
C LEU A 288 5.48 5.12 -11.65
N ARG A 289 6.73 4.88 -12.08
CA ARG A 289 7.58 5.91 -12.72
C ARG A 289 6.94 6.45 -13.99
N GLY A 290 6.37 5.59 -14.83
CA GLY A 290 5.65 6.03 -16.04
C GLY A 290 4.40 6.85 -15.74
N SER A 291 3.73 6.58 -14.62
CA SER A 291 2.57 7.36 -14.17
C SER A 291 2.97 8.75 -13.68
N ARG A 292 4.21 8.93 -13.21
CA ARG A 292 4.74 10.20 -12.71
C ARG A 292 4.69 11.33 -13.74
N ALA A 293 4.95 11.00 -15.01
CA ALA A 293 5.03 11.97 -16.10
C ALA A 293 3.68 12.57 -16.50
N THR A 294 2.57 11.96 -16.08
CA THR A 294 1.22 12.31 -16.52
C THR A 294 0.35 12.96 -15.43
N LEU A 295 0.91 13.21 -14.24
CA LEU A 295 0.15 13.73 -13.09
C LEU A 295 0.35 15.23 -12.92
N VAL A 296 -0.77 15.95 -12.78
CA VAL A 296 -0.81 17.38 -12.48
C VAL A 296 -1.62 17.57 -11.19
N PRO A 297 -1.06 18.21 -10.14
CA PRO A 297 0.31 18.69 -10.03
C PRO A 297 1.33 17.54 -9.95
N PRO A 298 2.59 17.79 -10.34
CA PRO A 298 3.63 16.77 -10.42
C PRO A 298 3.91 16.12 -9.06
N PHE A 299 4.01 14.80 -9.14
CA PHE A 299 4.35 13.86 -8.09
C PHE A 299 5.67 14.20 -7.36
N THR A 300 5.58 14.46 -6.07
CA THR A 300 6.72 14.47 -5.13
C THR A 300 6.75 13.12 -4.40
N ALA A 301 7.56 12.18 -4.90
CA ALA A 301 8.02 11.07 -4.08
C ALA A 301 9.55 10.96 -4.18
N GLY A 302 10.18 10.71 -3.04
CA GLY A 302 11.49 10.10 -2.99
C GLY A 302 11.32 8.61 -3.27
N LEU A 303 11.44 8.20 -4.52
CA LEU A 303 11.74 6.80 -4.84
C LEU A 303 13.18 6.55 -4.39
N ARG A 304 13.36 6.14 -3.13
CA ARG A 304 14.63 5.59 -2.66
C ARG A 304 14.77 4.16 -3.14
#